data_AF-C5MEN7-F1
#
_entry.id   AF-C5MEN7-F1
#
_cell.length_a   1.000
_cell.length_b   1.000
_cell.length_c   1.000
_cell.angle_alpha   90.00
_cell.angle_beta   90.00
_cell.angle_gamma   90.00
#
_symmetry.space_group_name_H-M   'P 1'
#
loop_
_entity.id
_entity.type
_entity.pdbx_description
1 polymer ?
#
loop_
_entity_poly.entity_id
_entity_poly.type
_entity_poly.pdbx_seq_one_letter_code
_entity_poly.pdbx_strand_id
1 'polypeptide(L)'
;MSKLKSLNRQFISNLDTHKVVTDAKRNLILSILKSTTTKREAKNYLTKYQNQFDFSDLDANKNIKIDENSLTKKNSQRELFINRYLNQSNPFINIYDNEEVKLQKVPLRLAIFKIKFPTITIKQWKGIAETFKRLITLGISPIIMLDYDHLPSDSFKNNELYMIDQGNKMLTYLGRPEEEGDLKITLLRSLFTSRGGHPTLDSLEQILIPLYQGIIPIIQPIVYNADLCKQEFLSSDTLLYGLSSALIEKRTTDLLSIEKIVMIDPSGGIPSIERHQTSHVFINLSQEYSDILSELYIGHIQPKNRDTHVNNLNSMNSILTFIYQKSGNDETTGIITTPEIMSVNDDQLNPIIYNVLTDRAIISSSLPSTNNRTPQLSTTIIKKGVDVEIFDADDYDKKFTLHNLFNDGLVDKKRLVELLDDSFGKKLDVDPYFDRINENIATVVIVGDYDGAAIITWEYSEGDKIAYLDKFAIAKKNQGLPGLADVIFKIILQSHPVELIWRSRKTNPVNKWYFERCCGCMSAPESQWKIFYTGEIFDKKIDRFKKKRKSYLESGTVNIDKKLHQYSEICEGITPSFK
;
A
#
# COMPACT_ATOMS: atom_id res chain seq x y z
N MET A 1 -9.60 58.86 9.53
CA MET A 1 -9.70 57.99 10.71
C MET A 1 -9.99 56.54 10.30
N SER A 2 -8.99 55.82 9.77
CA SER A 2 -9.18 54.43 9.28
C SER A 2 -7.90 53.59 9.44
N LYS A 3 -7.33 53.56 10.65
CA LYS A 3 -6.15 52.73 11.00
C LYS A 3 -6.37 51.84 12.24
N LEU A 4 -7.60 51.43 12.54
CA LEU A 4 -7.92 50.76 13.82
C LEU A 4 -8.89 49.56 13.74
N LYS A 5 -9.02 48.87 12.60
CA LYS A 5 -9.98 47.74 12.47
C LYS A 5 -9.41 46.34 12.19
N SER A 6 -8.17 46.05 12.59
CA SER A 6 -7.64 44.67 12.56
C SER A 6 -6.66 44.32 13.69
N LEU A 7 -6.88 44.86 14.89
CA LEU A 7 -6.12 44.55 16.11
C LEU A 7 -6.92 43.63 17.07
N ASN A 8 -7.59 42.61 16.51
CA ASN A 8 -8.07 41.46 17.28
C ASN A 8 -7.31 40.18 16.89
N ARG A 9 -6.02 40.30 16.54
CA ARG A 9 -5.09 39.18 16.72
C ARG A 9 -4.81 39.15 18.22
N GLN A 10 -5.32 38.15 18.91
CA GLN A 10 -4.89 37.85 20.28
C GLN A 10 -3.36 37.88 20.31
N PHE A 11 -2.78 38.73 21.16
CA PHE A 11 -1.35 38.72 21.45
C PHE A 11 -1.03 37.42 22.20
N ILE A 12 -0.97 36.31 21.46
CA ILE A 12 -0.42 35.07 21.98
C ILE A 12 1.07 35.33 22.13
N SER A 13 1.59 35.16 23.35
CA SER A 13 3.01 35.32 23.63
C SER A 13 3.84 34.51 22.63
N ASN A 14 4.94 35.07 22.13
CA ASN A 14 5.88 34.32 21.30
C ASN A 14 6.38 33.06 22.00
N LEU A 15 6.40 33.03 23.35
CA LEU A 15 6.71 31.85 24.14
C LEU A 15 5.61 30.78 24.06
N ASP A 16 4.35 31.20 24.10
CA ASP A 16 3.22 30.27 24.03
C ASP A 16 3.08 29.68 22.62
N THR A 17 3.27 30.51 21.58
CA THR A 17 3.31 30.02 20.19
C THR A 17 4.48 29.04 19.98
N HIS A 18 5.68 29.37 20.47
CA HIS A 18 6.84 28.49 20.37
C HIS A 18 6.63 27.17 21.12
N LYS A 19 6.01 27.22 22.31
CA LYS A 19 5.67 26.03 23.09
C LYS A 19 4.65 25.16 22.36
N VAL A 20 3.57 25.74 21.82
CA VAL A 20 2.56 25.02 21.04
C VAL A 20 3.15 24.36 19.81
N VAL A 21 4.03 25.07 19.07
CA VAL A 21 4.71 24.53 17.89
C VAL A 21 5.66 23.39 18.26
N THR A 22 6.42 23.54 19.34
CA THR A 22 7.37 22.51 19.82
C THR A 22 6.61 21.26 20.30
N ASP A 23 5.53 21.44 21.04
CA ASP A 23 4.68 20.36 21.52
C ASP A 23 4.00 19.63 20.34
N ALA A 24 3.53 20.36 19.33
CA ALA A 24 2.98 19.78 18.10
C ALA A 24 4.02 18.93 17.34
N LYS A 25 5.26 19.43 17.17
CA LYS A 25 6.36 18.69 16.54
C LYS A 25 6.72 17.42 17.34
N ARG A 26 6.81 17.55 18.66
CA ARG A 26 7.08 16.40 19.56
C ARG A 26 5.96 15.36 19.47
N ASN A 27 4.70 15.80 19.49
CA ASN A 27 3.54 14.92 19.37
C ASN A 27 3.50 14.20 18.01
N LEU A 28 3.85 14.89 16.93
CA LEU A 28 4.00 14.27 15.60
C LEU A 28 5.07 13.16 15.61
N ILE A 29 6.27 13.45 16.12
CA ILE A 29 7.34 12.44 16.19
C ILE A 29 6.91 11.26 17.07
N LEU A 30 6.28 11.53 18.22
CA LEU A 30 5.78 10.49 19.10
C LEU A 30 4.67 9.67 18.46
N SER A 31 3.76 10.29 17.70
CA SER A 31 2.73 9.58 16.94
C SER A 31 3.36 8.67 15.90
N ILE A 32 4.32 9.15 15.09
CA ILE A 32 5.05 8.33 14.11
C ILE A 32 5.77 7.15 14.80
N LEU A 33 6.46 7.39 15.90
CA LEU A 33 7.19 6.33 16.62
C LEU A 33 6.26 5.30 17.26
N LYS A 34 5.08 5.71 17.76
CA LYS A 34 4.09 4.79 18.33
C LYS A 34 3.36 3.96 17.28
N SER A 35 3.11 4.56 16.12
CA SER A 35 2.30 3.98 15.05
C SER A 35 3.09 3.03 14.15
N THR A 36 4.38 3.28 13.94
CA THR A 36 5.25 2.35 13.18
C THR A 36 5.64 1.12 14.01
N THR A 37 5.75 -0.04 13.37
CA THR A 37 6.11 -1.29 14.06
C THR A 37 7.60 -1.40 14.33
N THR A 38 8.44 -0.78 13.49
CA THR A 38 9.89 -0.83 13.61
C THR A 38 10.51 0.56 13.57
N LYS A 39 11.62 0.74 14.32
CA LYS A 39 12.42 1.98 14.26
C LYS A 39 12.92 2.30 12.85
N ARG A 40 13.12 1.26 12.02
CA ARG A 40 13.53 1.41 10.61
C ARG A 40 12.43 2.06 9.78
N GLU A 41 11.16 1.68 9.97
CA GLU A 41 10.01 2.30 9.28
C GLU A 41 9.87 3.77 9.66
N ALA A 42 9.87 4.11 10.95
CA ALA A 42 9.83 5.51 11.38
C ALA A 42 10.97 6.33 10.78
N LYS A 43 12.20 5.78 10.80
CA LYS A 43 13.37 6.44 10.20
C LYS A 43 13.20 6.63 8.70
N ASN A 44 12.72 5.62 7.98
CA ASN A 44 12.49 5.68 6.54
C ASN A 44 11.42 6.75 6.20
N TYR A 45 10.33 6.81 6.96
CA TYR A 45 9.28 7.81 6.76
C TYR A 45 9.81 9.23 7.00
N LEU A 46 10.47 9.46 8.14
CA LEU A 46 11.02 10.77 8.51
C LEU A 46 12.10 11.24 7.54
N THR A 47 12.94 10.33 7.04
CA THR A 47 13.97 10.67 6.04
C THR A 47 13.37 10.94 4.67
N LYS A 48 12.39 10.14 4.22
CA LYS A 48 11.70 10.35 2.93
C LYS A 48 10.95 11.69 2.90
N TYR A 49 10.33 12.08 4.01
CA TYR A 49 9.46 13.27 4.08
C TYR A 49 10.04 14.41 4.92
N GLN A 50 11.36 14.46 5.10
CA GLN A 50 12.00 15.49 5.92
C GLN A 50 11.61 16.91 5.50
N ASN A 51 11.52 17.18 4.18
CA ASN A 51 11.19 18.51 3.65
C ASN A 51 9.71 18.91 3.83
N GLN A 52 8.85 17.96 4.24
CA GLN A 52 7.44 18.23 4.57
C GLN A 52 7.29 18.80 5.99
N PHE A 53 8.27 18.57 6.87
CA PHE A 53 8.21 18.93 8.28
C PHE A 53 9.32 19.92 8.62
N ASP A 54 9.02 20.88 9.49
CA ASP A 54 10.03 21.82 9.98
C ASP A 54 10.59 21.36 11.32
N PHE A 55 11.79 20.80 11.34
CA PHE A 55 12.47 20.37 12.58
C PHE A 55 13.64 21.28 12.99
N SER A 56 13.84 22.45 12.35
CA SER A 56 15.02 23.29 12.61
C SER A 56 15.19 23.72 14.07
N ASP A 57 14.08 23.87 14.80
CA ASP A 57 14.09 24.43 16.16
C ASP A 57 14.41 23.37 17.25
N LEU A 58 14.50 22.09 16.88
CA LEU A 58 14.82 21.00 17.82
C LEU A 58 16.34 20.76 17.96
N ASP A 59 17.14 21.25 17.02
CA ASP A 59 18.60 21.13 17.02
C ASP A 59 19.23 22.27 17.84
N ALA A 60 19.23 22.15 19.16
CA ALA A 60 19.88 23.11 20.07
C ALA A 60 21.42 23.21 19.91
N ASN A 61 22.04 22.41 19.04
CA ASN A 61 23.50 22.25 18.91
C ASN A 61 24.11 22.77 17.60
N LYS A 62 23.37 23.53 16.78
CA LYS A 62 23.95 24.22 15.62
C LYS A 62 23.84 25.74 15.79
N ASN A 63 24.93 26.35 16.27
CA ASN A 63 25.26 27.77 16.04
C ASN A 63 25.60 27.99 14.54
N ILE A 64 24.69 27.61 13.66
CA ILE A 64 24.75 27.98 12.25
C ILE A 64 23.71 29.07 12.11
N LYS A 65 24.08 30.22 11.53
CA LYS A 65 23.12 31.23 11.08
C LYS A 65 22.17 30.53 10.10
N ILE A 66 21.01 30.09 10.57
CA ILE A 66 19.98 29.50 9.73
C ILE A 66 19.29 30.70 9.09
N ASP A 67 19.42 30.83 7.77
CA ASP A 67 18.54 31.73 7.01
C ASP A 67 17.10 31.25 7.25
N GLU A 68 16.34 32.03 8.02
CA GLU A 68 14.90 31.85 8.24
C GLU A 68 14.10 31.82 6.91
N ASN A 69 14.75 32.21 5.80
CA ASN A 69 14.22 32.27 4.44
C ASN A 69 14.58 31.07 3.54
N SER A 70 14.99 29.91 4.07
CA SER A 70 15.22 28.75 3.20
C SER A 70 13.92 28.29 2.50
N LEU A 71 13.84 28.53 1.19
CA LEU A 71 12.73 28.15 0.31
C LEU A 71 12.65 26.62 0.06
N THR A 72 13.44 25.83 0.78
CA THR A 72 13.47 24.36 0.72
C THR A 72 12.34 23.71 1.54
N LYS A 73 11.60 24.49 2.33
CA LYS A 73 10.56 24.02 3.27
C LYS A 73 9.13 24.18 2.72
N LYS A 74 8.23 23.25 3.07
CA LYS A 74 6.80 23.26 2.68
C LYS A 74 6.07 24.55 3.01
N ASN A 75 6.18 25.04 4.25
CA ASN A 75 5.43 26.22 4.71
C ASN A 75 5.88 27.49 3.98
N SER A 76 7.19 27.68 3.81
CA SER A 76 7.74 28.82 3.07
C SER A 76 7.33 28.79 1.58
N GLN A 77 7.34 27.62 0.94
CA GLN A 77 6.85 27.48 -0.44
C GLN A 77 5.34 27.71 -0.55
N ARG A 78 4.55 27.29 0.44
CA ARG A 78 3.10 27.51 0.52
C ARG A 78 2.78 29.01 0.60
N GLU A 79 3.46 29.77 1.46
CA GLU A 79 3.25 31.22 1.57
C GLU A 79 3.62 31.94 0.28
N LEU A 80 4.75 31.57 -0.33
CA LEU A 80 5.18 32.11 -1.61
C LEU A 80 4.18 31.79 -2.74
N PHE A 81 3.63 30.57 -2.77
CA PHE A 81 2.60 30.16 -3.71
C PHE A 81 1.35 31.04 -3.60
N ILE A 82 0.84 31.23 -2.38
CA ILE A 82 -0.36 32.05 -2.12
C ILE A 82 -0.10 33.50 -2.51
N ASN A 83 1.05 34.07 -2.14
CA ASN A 83 1.40 35.45 -2.47
C ASN A 83 1.50 35.66 -3.99
N ARG A 84 2.10 34.71 -4.72
CA ARG A 84 2.17 34.78 -6.19
C ARG A 84 0.78 34.77 -6.84
N TYR A 85 -0.09 33.87 -6.37
CA TYR A 85 -1.46 33.79 -6.86
C TYR A 85 -2.26 35.07 -6.58
N LEU A 86 -2.18 35.61 -5.36
CA LEU A 86 -2.81 36.88 -4.99
C LEU A 86 -2.33 38.04 -5.86
N ASN A 87 -1.06 38.02 -6.26
CA ASN A 87 -0.45 39.02 -7.13
C ASN A 87 -0.68 38.75 -8.63
N GLN A 88 -1.61 37.86 -9.01
CA GLN A 88 -1.91 37.48 -10.41
C GLN A 88 -0.69 36.96 -11.21
N SER A 89 0.37 36.57 -10.51
CA SER A 89 1.52 35.92 -11.12
C SER A 89 1.30 34.41 -11.12
N ASN A 90 1.78 33.70 -12.14
CA ASN A 90 1.61 32.25 -12.20
C ASN A 90 2.35 31.60 -11.01
N PRO A 91 1.62 31.01 -10.05
CA PRO A 91 2.21 30.51 -8.82
C PRO A 91 3.02 29.22 -9.05
N PHE A 92 2.89 28.62 -10.23
CA PHE A 92 3.51 27.37 -10.62
C PHE A 92 4.88 27.54 -11.30
N ILE A 93 5.38 28.78 -11.49
CA ILE A 93 6.71 29.05 -12.04
C ILE A 93 7.81 28.48 -11.13
N ASN A 94 8.92 28.04 -11.73
CA ASN A 94 10.11 27.59 -11.00
C ASN A 94 10.58 28.66 -10.00
N ILE A 95 11.03 28.19 -8.84
CA ILE A 95 11.59 29.04 -7.81
C ILE A 95 13.11 28.88 -7.93
N TYR A 96 13.83 29.99 -7.96
CA TYR A 96 15.29 30.02 -7.98
C TYR A 96 15.77 30.65 -6.69
N ASP A 97 16.89 30.16 -6.15
CA ASP A 97 17.56 30.79 -5.01
C ASP A 97 18.33 32.04 -5.46
N ASN A 98 18.89 32.78 -4.50
CA ASN A 98 19.71 33.97 -4.72
C ASN A 98 20.94 33.72 -5.61
N GLU A 99 21.36 32.46 -5.74
CA GLU A 99 22.44 31.99 -6.62
C GLU A 99 21.95 31.48 -7.99
N GLU A 100 20.70 31.78 -8.38
CA GLU A 100 20.05 31.32 -9.63
C GLU A 100 19.91 29.80 -9.78
N VAL A 101 20.13 29.04 -8.71
CA VAL A 101 19.92 27.59 -8.69
C VAL A 101 18.43 27.29 -8.55
N LYS A 102 17.89 26.43 -9.43
CA LYS A 102 16.49 25.97 -9.37
C LYS A 102 16.27 25.22 -8.05
N LEU A 103 15.40 25.74 -7.20
CA LEU A 103 15.02 25.10 -5.94
C LEU A 103 14.08 23.91 -6.19
N GLN A 104 14.31 22.85 -5.42
CA GLN A 104 13.46 21.67 -5.44
C GLN A 104 12.10 22.00 -4.80
N LYS A 105 11.01 21.88 -5.57
CA LYS A 105 9.66 22.08 -5.05
C LYS A 105 9.30 20.92 -4.12
N VAL A 106 8.65 21.23 -3.00
CA VAL A 106 8.11 20.25 -2.07
C VAL A 106 6.73 19.84 -2.59
N PRO A 107 6.54 18.62 -3.09
CA PRO A 107 5.28 18.22 -3.70
C PRO A 107 4.16 18.14 -2.65
N LEU A 108 2.95 18.53 -3.04
CA LEU A 108 1.74 18.23 -2.28
C LEU A 108 1.46 16.73 -2.34
N ARG A 109 1.44 16.09 -1.17
CA ARG A 109 1.13 14.67 -1.02
C ARG A 109 -0.37 14.49 -0.94
N LEU A 110 -1.01 14.15 -2.05
CA LEU A 110 -2.46 14.05 -2.15
C LEU A 110 -2.97 12.67 -1.72
N ALA A 111 -4.08 12.66 -1.01
CA ALA A 111 -4.87 11.45 -0.78
C ALA A 111 -6.32 11.71 -1.17
N ILE A 112 -6.86 10.94 -2.11
CA ILE A 112 -8.22 11.12 -2.62
C ILE A 112 -9.14 10.13 -1.91
N PHE A 113 -10.23 10.61 -1.32
CA PHE A 113 -11.19 9.84 -0.55
C PHE A 113 -12.55 9.86 -1.25
N LYS A 114 -12.98 8.73 -1.79
CA LYS A 114 -14.36 8.52 -2.26
C LYS A 114 -15.19 8.00 -1.09
N ILE A 115 -16.22 8.73 -0.67
CA ILE A 115 -17.03 8.36 0.52
C ILE A 115 -18.48 8.08 0.14
N LYS A 116 -18.92 6.84 0.37
CA LYS A 116 -20.34 6.49 0.46
C LYS A 116 -20.85 6.82 1.86
N PHE A 117 -21.57 7.94 1.96
CA PHE A 117 -22.05 8.47 3.24
C PHE A 117 -23.44 8.02 3.75
N PRO A 118 -24.33 7.30 3.02
CA PRO A 118 -25.72 7.12 3.47
C PRO A 118 -25.87 6.31 4.76
N THR A 119 -24.87 5.52 5.15
CA THR A 119 -24.90 4.66 6.33
C THR A 119 -23.99 5.15 7.48
N ILE A 120 -23.36 6.32 7.35
CA ILE A 120 -22.37 6.80 8.33
C ILE A 120 -23.06 7.49 9.50
N THR A 121 -22.84 6.97 10.70
CA THR A 121 -23.37 7.52 11.97
C THR A 121 -22.56 8.74 12.44
N ILE A 122 -23.16 9.56 13.32
CA ILE A 122 -22.49 10.73 13.91
C ILE A 122 -21.20 10.33 14.67
N LYS A 123 -21.21 9.17 15.35
CA LYS A 123 -20.04 8.66 16.06
C LYS A 123 -18.90 8.33 15.09
N GLN A 124 -19.22 7.70 13.95
CA GLN A 124 -18.24 7.40 12.91
C GLN A 124 -17.69 8.69 12.28
N TRP A 125 -18.53 9.69 12.01
CA TRP A 125 -18.06 10.98 11.50
C TRP A 125 -17.05 11.67 12.42
N LYS A 126 -17.24 11.60 13.74
CA LYS A 126 -16.25 12.12 14.71
C LYS A 126 -14.91 11.39 14.62
N GLY A 127 -14.90 10.06 14.47
CA GLY A 127 -13.67 9.29 14.28
C GLY A 127 -13.02 9.53 12.91
N ILE A 128 -13.82 9.72 11.87
CA ILE A 128 -13.35 10.09 10.53
C ILE A 128 -12.68 11.48 10.57
N ALA A 129 -13.28 12.44 11.27
CA ALA A 129 -12.69 13.77 11.46
C ALA A 129 -11.32 13.69 12.16
N GLU A 130 -11.22 12.90 13.22
CA GLU A 130 -9.95 12.67 13.93
C GLU A 130 -8.90 12.03 13.00
N THR A 131 -9.29 11.07 12.18
CA THR A 131 -8.40 10.46 11.18
C THR A 131 -7.89 11.47 10.16
N PHE A 132 -8.75 12.37 9.65
CA PHE A 132 -8.32 13.45 8.77
C PHE A 132 -7.38 14.45 9.47
N LYS A 133 -7.64 14.81 10.74
CA LYS A 133 -6.73 15.65 11.54
C LYS A 133 -5.33 15.01 11.62
N ARG A 134 -5.26 13.70 11.85
CA ARG A 134 -3.99 12.94 11.88
C ARG A 134 -3.30 12.91 10.53
N LEU A 135 -4.02 12.63 9.44
CA LEU A 135 -3.46 12.64 8.08
C LEU A 135 -2.81 13.98 7.72
N ILE A 136 -3.47 15.09 8.05
CA ILE A 136 -2.93 16.44 7.83
C ILE A 136 -1.67 16.66 8.66
N THR A 137 -1.67 16.21 9.92
CA THR A 137 -0.50 16.27 10.80
C THR A 137 0.67 15.46 10.23
N LEU A 138 0.40 14.34 9.56
CA LEU A 138 1.39 13.52 8.84
C LEU A 138 1.82 14.11 7.49
N GLY A 139 1.31 15.28 7.12
CA GLY A 139 1.71 16.00 5.90
C GLY A 139 0.93 15.60 4.64
N ILE A 140 -0.11 14.77 4.77
CA ILE A 140 -1.03 14.41 3.68
C ILE A 140 -2.09 15.49 3.49
N SER A 141 -2.40 15.79 2.24
CA SER A 141 -3.41 16.74 1.80
C SER A 141 -4.62 15.96 1.26
N PRO A 142 -5.69 15.75 2.07
CA PRO A 142 -6.85 14.99 1.64
C PRO A 142 -7.73 15.77 0.66
N ILE A 143 -8.34 15.06 -0.30
CA ILE A 143 -9.42 15.53 -1.15
C ILE A 143 -10.59 14.57 -0.93
N ILE A 144 -11.78 15.08 -0.64
CA ILE A 144 -12.96 14.25 -0.40
C ILE A 144 -13.88 14.36 -1.61
N MET A 145 -14.37 13.23 -2.08
CA MET A 145 -15.34 13.12 -3.16
C MET A 145 -16.58 12.39 -2.67
N LEU A 146 -17.74 13.00 -2.89
CA LEU A 146 -19.01 12.42 -2.47
C LEU A 146 -19.54 11.43 -3.49
N ASP A 147 -20.01 10.29 -3.00
CA ASP A 147 -20.67 9.28 -3.82
C ASP A 147 -22.18 9.56 -3.94
N TYR A 148 -22.73 9.35 -5.13
CA TYR A 148 -24.12 9.56 -5.48
C TYR A 148 -24.81 8.27 -5.98
N ASP A 149 -24.06 7.20 -6.24
CA ASP A 149 -24.49 6.05 -7.04
C ASP A 149 -25.61 5.21 -6.40
N HIS A 150 -25.95 5.44 -5.13
CA HIS A 150 -27.09 4.79 -4.46
C HIS A 150 -28.45 5.44 -4.77
N LEU A 151 -28.46 6.62 -5.39
CA LEU A 151 -29.68 7.36 -5.69
C LEU A 151 -30.22 7.04 -7.10
N PRO A 152 -31.54 7.06 -7.29
CA PRO A 152 -32.14 6.89 -8.61
C PRO A 152 -31.86 8.11 -9.50
N SER A 153 -31.62 7.86 -10.79
CA SER A 153 -31.30 8.90 -11.78
C SER A 153 -32.52 9.72 -12.24
N ASP A 154 -33.71 9.49 -11.68
CA ASP A 154 -34.99 9.97 -12.21
C ASP A 154 -35.21 11.49 -12.07
N SER A 155 -34.60 12.14 -11.08
CA SER A 155 -34.81 13.58 -10.84
C SER A 155 -33.56 14.30 -10.35
N PHE A 156 -32.96 15.10 -11.24
CA PHE A 156 -31.80 15.94 -10.93
C PHE A 156 -32.05 16.84 -9.70
N LYS A 157 -33.22 17.49 -9.62
CA LYS A 157 -33.53 18.44 -8.54
C LYS A 157 -33.54 17.80 -7.16
N ASN A 158 -34.14 16.61 -7.04
CA ASN A 158 -34.20 15.90 -5.75
C ASN A 158 -32.80 15.44 -5.33
N ASN A 159 -32.02 14.97 -6.29
CA ASN A 159 -30.66 14.51 -6.11
C ASN A 159 -29.72 15.65 -5.72
N GLU A 160 -29.86 16.80 -6.36
CA GLU A 160 -29.15 18.04 -6.03
C GLU A 160 -29.46 18.50 -4.60
N LEU A 161 -30.75 18.58 -4.24
CA LEU A 161 -31.16 18.96 -2.89
C LEU A 161 -30.59 18.01 -1.83
N TYR A 162 -30.61 16.70 -2.12
CA TYR A 162 -30.00 15.71 -1.26
C TYR A 162 -28.48 15.93 -1.13
N MET A 163 -27.75 16.13 -2.22
CA MET A 163 -26.30 16.39 -2.17
C MET A 163 -25.94 17.65 -1.39
N ILE A 164 -26.75 18.71 -1.51
CA ILE A 164 -26.57 19.95 -0.74
C ILE A 164 -26.76 19.68 0.76
N ASP A 165 -27.83 18.98 1.14
CA ASP A 165 -28.08 18.60 2.55
C ASP A 165 -26.92 17.77 3.12
N GLN A 166 -26.41 16.80 2.36
CA GLN A 166 -25.30 15.95 2.80
C GLN A 166 -23.99 16.72 2.89
N GLY A 167 -23.71 17.63 1.94
CA GLY A 167 -22.57 18.53 2.02
C GLY A 167 -22.61 19.42 3.28
N ASN A 168 -23.78 19.98 3.61
CA ASN A 168 -23.96 20.80 4.80
C ASN A 168 -23.82 19.99 6.10
N LYS A 169 -24.30 18.73 6.11
CA LYS A 169 -24.07 17.80 7.23
C LYS A 169 -22.58 17.55 7.44
N MET A 170 -21.82 17.33 6.37
CA MET A 170 -20.38 17.13 6.47
C MET A 170 -19.65 18.37 6.98
N LEU A 171 -20.02 19.57 6.51
CA LEU A 171 -19.50 20.83 7.08
C LEU A 171 -19.81 20.97 8.57
N THR A 172 -20.95 20.44 9.02
CA THR A 172 -21.33 20.48 10.44
C THR A 172 -20.56 19.45 11.27
N TYR A 173 -20.25 18.27 10.72
CA TYR A 173 -19.61 17.19 11.46
C TYR A 173 -18.09 17.21 11.43
N LEU A 174 -17.49 17.61 10.31
CA LEU A 174 -16.04 17.61 10.14
C LEU A 174 -15.43 18.97 10.50
N GLY A 175 -16.12 20.07 10.17
CA GLY A 175 -15.70 21.43 10.50
C GLY A 175 -15.98 22.45 9.39
N ARG A 176 -15.89 23.73 9.76
CA ARG A 176 -16.09 24.88 8.87
C ARG A 176 -14.77 25.61 8.59
N PRO A 177 -14.65 26.32 7.46
CA PRO A 177 -13.40 27.00 7.09
C PRO A 177 -13.01 28.14 8.06
N GLU A 178 -13.97 28.67 8.81
CA GLU A 178 -13.82 29.81 9.73
C GLU A 178 -13.45 29.41 11.17
N GLU A 179 -13.53 28.12 11.54
CA GLU A 179 -13.32 27.66 12.91
C GLU A 179 -11.82 27.38 13.18
N GLU A 180 -11.31 27.84 14.34
CA GLU A 180 -9.89 27.73 14.70
C GLU A 180 -9.47 26.35 15.27
N GLY A 181 -10.43 25.51 15.68
CA GLY A 181 -10.16 24.20 16.32
C GLY A 181 -10.57 22.96 15.52
N ASP A 182 -11.34 23.12 14.44
CA ASP A 182 -11.87 22.02 13.62
C ASP A 182 -11.24 21.97 12.22
N LEU A 183 -11.57 20.92 11.46
CA LEU A 183 -11.04 20.79 10.11
C LEU A 183 -11.59 21.93 9.25
N LYS A 184 -10.70 22.61 8.53
CA LYS A 184 -11.11 23.61 7.55
C LYS A 184 -11.49 22.91 6.27
N ILE A 185 -12.74 23.08 5.84
CA ILE A 185 -13.30 22.35 4.71
C ILE A 185 -14.05 23.32 3.79
N THR A 186 -14.01 23.07 2.49
CA THR A 186 -14.77 23.83 1.48
C THR A 186 -15.55 22.90 0.56
N LEU A 187 -16.78 23.27 0.21
CA LEU A 187 -17.60 22.56 -0.77
C LEU A 187 -17.33 23.12 -2.17
N LEU A 188 -16.97 22.24 -3.09
CA LEU A 188 -16.74 22.54 -4.50
C LEU A 188 -17.80 21.85 -5.35
N ARG A 189 -18.50 22.66 -6.15
CA ARG A 189 -19.58 22.22 -7.04
C ARG A 189 -19.22 22.52 -8.49
N SER A 190 -19.63 21.64 -9.40
CA SER A 190 -19.50 21.83 -10.85
C SER A 190 -18.05 22.06 -11.29
N LEU A 191 -17.11 21.32 -10.70
CA LEU A 191 -15.68 21.41 -11.04
C LEU A 191 -15.36 20.83 -12.43
N PHE A 192 -16.15 19.85 -12.86
CA PHE A 192 -15.89 19.12 -14.10
C PHE A 192 -16.80 19.61 -15.22
N THR A 193 -16.25 19.63 -16.42
CA THR A 193 -16.99 19.75 -17.67
C THR A 193 -16.89 18.45 -18.44
N SER A 194 -18.04 17.86 -18.75
CA SER A 194 -18.15 16.66 -19.59
C SER A 194 -18.22 17.06 -21.06
N ARG A 195 -17.33 16.47 -21.87
CA ARG A 195 -17.34 16.58 -23.34
C ARG A 195 -17.32 15.17 -23.90
N GLY A 196 -18.36 14.77 -24.63
CA GLY A 196 -18.49 13.40 -25.15
C GLY A 196 -18.50 12.31 -24.07
N GLY A 197 -18.98 12.63 -22.86
CA GLY A 197 -19.05 11.68 -21.74
C GLY A 197 -17.76 11.55 -20.91
N HIS A 198 -16.69 12.25 -21.27
CA HIS A 198 -15.45 12.26 -20.48
C HIS A 198 -15.37 13.52 -19.60
N PRO A 199 -15.27 13.38 -18.26
CA PRO A 199 -15.13 14.52 -17.38
C PRO A 199 -13.72 15.11 -17.47
N THR A 200 -13.64 16.39 -17.79
CA THR A 200 -12.41 17.17 -17.78
C THR A 200 -12.47 18.22 -16.68
N LEU A 201 -11.39 18.41 -15.93
CA LEU A 201 -11.31 19.45 -14.92
C LEU A 201 -10.84 20.74 -15.58
N ASP A 202 -11.65 21.80 -15.56
CA ASP A 202 -11.29 23.06 -16.22
C ASP A 202 -10.17 23.81 -15.48
N SER A 203 -10.36 24.06 -14.18
CA SER A 203 -9.45 24.85 -13.35
C SER A 203 -8.91 24.04 -12.16
N LEU A 204 -7.63 23.64 -12.23
CA LEU A 204 -6.95 22.96 -11.14
C LEU A 204 -6.80 23.81 -9.89
N GLU A 205 -6.71 25.13 -10.08
CA GLU A 205 -6.50 26.13 -9.05
C GLU A 205 -7.59 26.07 -7.97
N GLN A 206 -8.83 25.74 -8.37
CA GLN A 206 -9.97 25.60 -7.45
C GLN A 206 -9.77 24.47 -6.43
N ILE A 207 -8.95 23.46 -6.75
CA ILE A 207 -8.59 22.36 -5.85
C ILE A 207 -7.27 22.69 -5.14
N LEU A 208 -6.26 23.15 -5.89
CA LEU A 208 -4.91 23.34 -5.36
C LEU A 208 -4.83 24.49 -4.35
N ILE A 209 -5.54 25.60 -4.55
CA ILE A 209 -5.49 26.75 -3.63
C ILE A 209 -6.00 26.37 -2.24
N PRO A 210 -7.20 25.75 -2.08
CA PRO A 210 -7.62 25.24 -0.77
C PRO A 210 -6.61 24.30 -0.13
N LEU A 211 -6.03 23.37 -0.90
CA LEU A 211 -5.05 22.41 -0.37
C LEU A 211 -3.77 23.10 0.13
N TYR A 212 -3.26 24.07 -0.63
CA TYR A 212 -2.15 24.91 -0.16
C TYR A 212 -2.55 25.73 1.07
N GLN A 213 -3.81 26.13 1.23
CA GLN A 213 -4.31 26.78 2.45
C GLN A 213 -4.57 25.79 3.61
N GLY A 214 -4.36 24.48 3.41
CA GLY A 214 -4.67 23.45 4.41
C GLY A 214 -6.18 23.26 4.62
N ILE A 215 -6.99 23.67 3.65
CA ILE A 215 -8.43 23.47 3.60
C ILE A 215 -8.69 22.21 2.77
N ILE A 216 -9.50 21.29 3.29
CA ILE A 216 -9.90 20.06 2.59
C ILE A 216 -11.00 20.41 1.57
N PRO A 217 -10.80 20.19 0.26
CA PRO A 217 -11.88 20.32 -0.72
C PRO A 217 -12.80 19.08 -0.69
N ILE A 218 -14.11 19.32 -0.55
CA ILE A 218 -15.17 18.33 -0.77
C ILE A 218 -15.76 18.57 -2.15
N ILE A 219 -15.66 17.56 -3.02
CA ILE A 219 -16.12 17.60 -4.41
C ILE A 219 -17.48 16.91 -4.51
N GLN A 220 -18.48 17.64 -4.99
CA GLN A 220 -19.78 17.08 -5.34
C GLN A 220 -19.76 16.47 -6.75
N PRO A 221 -20.46 15.34 -6.99
CA PRO A 221 -20.48 14.65 -8.28
C PRO A 221 -21.40 15.32 -9.32
N ILE A 222 -21.39 16.65 -9.37
CA ILE A 222 -22.16 17.47 -10.32
C ILE A 222 -21.21 17.96 -11.40
N VAL A 223 -21.58 17.73 -12.66
CA VAL A 223 -20.77 18.01 -13.83
C VAL A 223 -21.56 18.88 -14.80
N TYR A 224 -20.89 19.81 -15.47
CA TYR A 224 -21.47 20.58 -16.57
C TYR A 224 -21.27 19.83 -17.89
N ASN A 225 -22.35 19.38 -18.52
CA ASN A 225 -22.28 18.78 -19.85
C ASN A 225 -22.26 19.90 -20.90
N ALA A 226 -21.14 20.05 -21.60
CA ALA A 226 -20.95 21.10 -22.61
C ALA A 226 -21.76 20.84 -23.88
N ASP A 227 -22.00 19.58 -24.23
CA ASP A 227 -22.73 19.20 -25.45
C ASP A 227 -24.23 19.51 -25.31
N LEU A 228 -24.78 19.32 -24.10
CA LEU A 228 -26.19 19.55 -23.78
C LEU A 228 -26.43 20.87 -23.05
N CYS A 229 -25.38 21.62 -22.73
CA CYS A 229 -25.41 22.86 -21.95
C CYS A 229 -26.20 22.75 -20.63
N LYS A 230 -26.10 21.61 -19.93
CA LYS A 230 -26.87 21.33 -18.71
C LYS A 230 -25.99 20.73 -17.62
N GLN A 231 -26.40 20.86 -16.36
CA GLN A 231 -25.79 20.12 -15.27
C GLN A 231 -26.37 18.71 -15.19
N GLU A 232 -25.51 17.74 -14.92
CA GLU A 232 -25.90 16.36 -14.72
C GLU A 232 -25.03 15.69 -13.66
N PHE A 233 -25.49 14.53 -13.18
CA PHE A 233 -24.71 13.66 -12.32
C PHE A 233 -23.98 12.65 -13.20
N LEU A 234 -22.69 12.45 -12.93
CA LEU A 234 -21.90 11.36 -13.51
C LEU A 234 -21.60 10.31 -12.44
N SER A 235 -21.35 9.08 -12.88
CA SER A 235 -20.90 8.01 -11.98
C SER A 235 -19.67 8.47 -11.19
N SER A 236 -19.70 8.18 -9.89
CA SER A 236 -18.62 8.55 -8.98
C SER A 236 -17.27 7.93 -9.38
N ASP A 237 -17.26 6.75 -9.99
CA ASP A 237 -16.04 6.08 -10.46
C ASP A 237 -15.42 6.78 -11.67
N THR A 238 -16.25 7.21 -12.61
CA THR A 238 -15.80 7.96 -13.80
C THR A 238 -15.21 9.31 -13.41
N LEU A 239 -15.84 9.98 -12.45
CA LEU A 239 -15.36 11.24 -11.89
C LEU A 239 -14.08 11.07 -11.07
N LEU A 240 -13.94 9.99 -10.29
CA LEU A 240 -12.71 9.69 -9.56
C LEU A 240 -11.53 9.45 -10.52
N TYR A 241 -11.78 8.74 -11.62
CA TYR A 241 -10.81 8.58 -12.71
C TYR A 241 -10.47 9.94 -13.34
N GLY A 242 -11.47 10.74 -13.71
CA GLY A 242 -11.27 12.08 -14.29
C GLY A 242 -10.51 13.05 -13.39
N LEU A 243 -10.72 12.99 -12.07
CA LEU A 243 -9.96 13.76 -11.09
C LEU A 243 -8.50 13.31 -11.07
N SER A 244 -8.29 11.99 -10.97
CA SER A 244 -6.95 11.40 -10.87
C SER A 244 -6.15 11.65 -12.14
N SER A 245 -6.79 11.53 -13.32
CA SER A 245 -6.16 11.80 -14.60
C SER A 245 -5.82 13.29 -14.75
N ALA A 246 -6.75 14.20 -14.43
CA ALA A 246 -6.50 15.63 -14.53
C ALA A 246 -5.36 16.09 -13.62
N LEU A 247 -5.27 15.56 -12.39
CA LEU A 247 -4.17 15.88 -11.46
C LEU A 247 -2.80 15.42 -12.00
N ILE A 248 -2.74 14.33 -12.77
CA ILE A 248 -1.51 13.78 -13.32
C ILE A 248 -1.15 14.38 -14.67
N GLU A 249 -2.10 14.57 -15.57
CA GLU A 249 -1.85 15.10 -16.92
C GLU A 249 -1.46 16.58 -16.88
N LYS A 250 -2.12 17.35 -16.02
CA LYS A 250 -1.79 18.76 -15.81
C LYS A 250 -0.70 18.95 -14.76
N ARG A 251 -0.03 17.87 -14.32
CA ARG A 251 1.14 17.91 -13.45
C ARG A 251 2.25 18.62 -14.21
N THR A 252 2.57 19.86 -13.84
CA THR A 252 3.90 20.42 -14.12
C THR A 252 4.89 19.70 -13.20
N THR A 253 5.21 18.46 -13.59
CA THR A 253 6.10 17.39 -13.09
C THR A 253 6.51 17.30 -11.61
N ASP A 254 6.62 18.38 -10.84
CA ASP A 254 7.23 18.39 -9.50
C ASP A 254 6.29 18.89 -8.38
N LEU A 255 5.04 19.26 -8.68
CA LEU A 255 4.16 19.96 -7.73
C LEU A 255 3.31 19.08 -6.81
N LEU A 256 2.90 17.91 -7.27
CA LEU A 256 1.98 17.04 -6.55
C LEU A 256 2.37 15.58 -6.72
N SER A 257 2.01 14.74 -5.76
CA SER A 257 2.07 13.29 -5.84
C SER A 257 0.78 12.71 -5.28
N ILE A 258 0.12 11.81 -6.01
CA ILE A 258 -1.03 11.08 -5.49
C ILE A 258 -0.48 9.88 -4.72
N GLU A 259 -0.55 9.89 -3.40
CA GLU A 259 -0.02 8.82 -2.58
C GLU A 259 -1.04 7.74 -2.27
N LYS A 260 -2.30 8.14 -2.05
CA LYS A 260 -3.36 7.24 -1.60
C LYS A 260 -4.66 7.52 -2.33
N ILE A 261 -5.35 6.46 -2.74
CA ILE A 261 -6.72 6.50 -3.25
C ILE A 261 -7.54 5.60 -2.34
N VAL A 262 -8.47 6.20 -1.59
CA VAL A 262 -9.22 5.51 -0.55
C VAL A 262 -10.69 5.51 -0.93
N MET A 263 -11.27 4.32 -1.10
CA MET A 263 -12.71 4.11 -1.27
C MET A 263 -13.29 3.65 0.05
N ILE A 264 -14.19 4.46 0.60
CA ILE A 264 -14.90 4.18 1.86
C ILE A 264 -16.30 3.69 1.49
N ASP A 265 -16.46 2.38 1.57
CA ASP A 265 -17.66 1.65 1.16
C ASP A 265 -18.22 0.84 2.34
N PRO A 266 -19.51 0.93 2.66
CA PRO A 266 -20.15 0.08 3.66
C PRO A 266 -19.99 -1.42 3.39
N SER A 267 -19.84 -1.83 2.12
CA SER A 267 -19.58 -3.23 1.75
C SER A 267 -18.16 -3.70 2.15
N GLY A 268 -17.24 -2.77 2.40
CA GLY A 268 -15.86 -3.06 2.80
C GLY A 268 -14.95 -3.50 1.65
N GLY A 269 -13.79 -4.06 2.01
CA GLY A 269 -12.78 -4.56 1.08
C GLY A 269 -13.27 -5.71 0.18
N ILE A 270 -12.46 -6.06 -0.82
CA ILE A 270 -12.77 -7.11 -1.79
C ILE A 270 -12.76 -8.48 -1.09
N PRO A 271 -13.86 -9.25 -1.11
CA PRO A 271 -13.95 -10.54 -0.41
C PRO A 271 -13.09 -11.62 -1.08
N SER A 272 -12.55 -12.53 -0.26
CA SER A 272 -11.68 -13.65 -0.64
C SER A 272 -12.22 -14.98 -0.14
N ILE A 273 -12.34 -15.96 -1.02
CA ILE A 273 -12.67 -17.37 -0.77
C ILE A 273 -11.62 -18.01 0.15
N GLU A 274 -10.32 -17.78 -0.09
CA GLU A 274 -9.22 -18.32 0.73
C GLU A 274 -9.36 -17.96 2.21
N ARG A 275 -10.04 -16.84 2.51
CA ARG A 275 -10.22 -16.30 3.86
C ARG A 275 -11.66 -16.35 4.34
N HIS A 276 -12.43 -17.37 3.95
CA HIS A 276 -13.83 -17.54 4.36
C HIS A 276 -14.70 -16.32 4.05
N GLN A 277 -14.53 -15.73 2.85
CA GLN A 277 -15.22 -14.53 2.37
C GLN A 277 -14.91 -13.22 3.12
N THR A 278 -13.85 -13.20 3.95
CA THR A 278 -13.29 -11.95 4.48
C THR A 278 -12.42 -11.26 3.43
N SER A 279 -11.99 -10.02 3.65
CA SER A 279 -11.32 -9.27 2.59
C SER A 279 -9.91 -9.79 2.24
N HIS A 280 -9.53 -9.71 0.97
CA HIS A 280 -8.13 -9.76 0.55
C HIS A 280 -7.37 -8.66 1.29
N VAL A 281 -6.23 -9.01 1.88
CA VAL A 281 -5.42 -8.06 2.67
C VAL A 281 -4.65 -7.12 1.76
N PHE A 282 -3.99 -7.70 0.76
CA PHE A 282 -3.18 -7.03 -0.24
C PHE A 282 -3.46 -7.69 -1.59
N ILE A 283 -3.55 -6.88 -2.64
CA ILE A 283 -3.74 -7.32 -4.02
C ILE A 283 -2.63 -6.70 -4.88
N ASN A 284 -1.86 -7.56 -5.56
CA ASN A 284 -0.99 -7.17 -6.66
C ASN A 284 -1.78 -7.22 -7.97
N LEU A 285 -2.20 -6.08 -8.50
CA LEU A 285 -3.05 -6.03 -9.71
C LEU A 285 -2.37 -6.59 -10.95
N SER A 286 -1.05 -6.46 -11.10
CA SER A 286 -0.31 -7.04 -12.24
C SER A 286 -0.50 -8.55 -12.34
N GLN A 287 -0.73 -9.23 -11.23
CA GLN A 287 -0.76 -10.69 -11.16
C GLN A 287 -2.16 -11.23 -10.86
N GLU A 288 -2.85 -10.69 -9.86
CA GLU A 288 -4.02 -11.34 -9.26
C GLU A 288 -5.36 -10.82 -9.81
N TYR A 289 -5.36 -9.81 -10.68
CA TYR A 289 -6.59 -9.12 -11.09
C TYR A 289 -7.61 -10.05 -11.77
N SER A 290 -7.18 -10.88 -12.73
CA SER A 290 -8.07 -11.82 -13.45
C SER A 290 -8.63 -12.90 -12.54
N ASP A 291 -7.80 -13.38 -11.63
CA ASP A 291 -8.13 -14.49 -10.74
C ASP A 291 -9.16 -14.03 -9.71
N ILE A 292 -8.94 -12.86 -9.10
CA ILE A 292 -9.88 -12.25 -8.16
C ILE A 292 -11.19 -11.89 -8.84
N LEU A 293 -11.16 -11.39 -10.09
CA LEU A 293 -12.38 -11.13 -10.83
C LEU A 293 -13.20 -12.42 -10.98
N SER A 294 -12.56 -13.52 -11.37
CA SER A 294 -13.19 -14.84 -11.49
C SER A 294 -13.71 -15.35 -10.15
N GLU A 295 -12.93 -15.18 -9.09
CA GLU A 295 -13.26 -15.51 -7.71
C GLU A 295 -14.56 -14.81 -7.24
N LEU A 296 -14.74 -13.54 -7.57
CA LEU A 296 -15.95 -12.78 -7.22
C LEU A 296 -17.22 -13.30 -7.91
N TYR A 297 -17.10 -13.91 -9.09
CA TYR A 297 -18.23 -14.55 -9.78
C TYR A 297 -18.53 -15.95 -9.26
N ILE A 298 -17.51 -16.67 -8.77
CA ILE A 298 -17.64 -18.02 -8.20
C ILE A 298 -18.15 -17.97 -6.76
N GLY A 299 -17.64 -17.03 -5.96
CA GLY A 299 -18.03 -16.84 -4.58
C GLY A 299 -19.53 -16.60 -4.49
N HIS A 300 -20.22 -17.34 -3.63
CA HIS A 300 -21.67 -17.26 -3.42
C HIS A 300 -22.10 -15.92 -2.77
N ILE A 301 -21.82 -14.80 -3.44
CA ILE A 301 -22.10 -13.43 -3.03
C ILE A 301 -23.37 -12.97 -3.74
N GLN A 302 -24.19 -12.18 -3.04
CA GLN A 302 -25.39 -11.59 -3.65
C GLN A 302 -25.02 -10.72 -4.87
N PRO A 303 -25.75 -10.80 -6.00
CA PRO A 303 -25.37 -10.11 -7.23
C PRO A 303 -25.11 -8.61 -7.05
N LYS A 304 -25.96 -7.91 -6.28
CA LYS A 304 -25.80 -6.48 -6.01
C LYS A 304 -24.49 -6.12 -5.29
N ASN A 305 -24.09 -6.94 -4.32
CA ASN A 305 -22.84 -6.72 -3.58
C ASN A 305 -21.63 -7.08 -4.45
N ARG A 306 -21.72 -8.18 -5.21
CA ARG A 306 -20.71 -8.57 -6.19
C ARG A 306 -20.45 -7.44 -7.18
N ASP A 307 -21.50 -6.89 -7.80
CA ASP A 307 -21.35 -5.83 -8.80
C ASP A 307 -20.69 -4.58 -8.20
N THR A 308 -20.97 -4.28 -6.92
CA THR A 308 -20.29 -3.19 -6.18
C THR A 308 -18.80 -3.47 -6.01
N HIS A 309 -18.41 -4.67 -5.58
CA HIS A 309 -16.98 -5.04 -5.42
C HIS A 309 -16.24 -5.07 -6.77
N VAL A 310 -16.88 -5.58 -7.82
CA VAL A 310 -16.33 -5.59 -9.18
C VAL A 310 -16.11 -4.16 -9.67
N ASN A 311 -17.08 -3.26 -9.49
CA ASN A 311 -16.93 -1.86 -9.87
C ASN A 311 -15.79 -1.17 -9.10
N ASN A 312 -15.69 -1.40 -7.78
CA ASN A 312 -14.60 -0.84 -6.98
C ASN A 312 -13.22 -1.39 -7.43
N LEU A 313 -13.11 -2.69 -7.72
CA LEU A 313 -11.87 -3.31 -8.21
C LEU A 313 -11.47 -2.80 -9.60
N ASN A 314 -12.42 -2.76 -10.54
CA ASN A 314 -12.19 -2.26 -11.90
C ASN A 314 -11.78 -0.78 -11.91
N SER A 315 -12.45 0.04 -11.09
CA SER A 315 -12.14 1.46 -10.95
C SER A 315 -10.75 1.66 -10.36
N MET A 316 -10.41 0.92 -9.29
CA MET A 316 -9.07 0.99 -8.70
C MET A 316 -7.99 0.54 -9.69
N ASN A 317 -8.22 -0.54 -10.44
CA ASN A 317 -7.29 -1.02 -11.45
C ASN A 317 -7.06 0.01 -12.56
N SER A 318 -8.14 0.58 -13.09
CA SER A 318 -8.08 1.59 -14.15
C SER A 318 -7.31 2.83 -13.71
N ILE A 319 -7.55 3.30 -12.49
CA ILE A 319 -6.84 4.46 -11.95
C ILE A 319 -5.37 4.12 -11.71
N LEU A 320 -5.06 3.11 -10.90
CA LEU A 320 -3.67 2.79 -10.55
C LEU A 320 -2.81 2.47 -11.78
N THR A 321 -3.38 1.78 -12.78
CA THR A 321 -2.70 1.53 -14.07
C THR A 321 -2.39 2.82 -14.81
N PHE A 322 -3.35 3.75 -14.88
CA PHE A 322 -3.13 5.06 -15.51
C PHE A 322 -2.03 5.86 -14.79
N ILE A 323 -2.07 5.88 -13.44
CA ILE A 323 -1.05 6.57 -12.64
C ILE A 323 0.33 5.98 -12.90
N TYR A 324 0.43 4.65 -12.87
CA TYR A 324 1.69 3.94 -13.10
C TYR A 324 2.27 4.23 -14.50
N GLN A 325 1.44 4.18 -15.55
CA GLN A 325 1.86 4.47 -16.93
C GLN A 325 2.38 5.89 -17.12
N LYS A 326 1.85 6.87 -16.38
CA LYS A 326 2.24 8.29 -16.50
C LYS A 326 3.38 8.69 -15.56
N SER A 327 3.40 8.14 -14.35
CA SER A 327 4.37 8.50 -13.31
C SER A 327 5.62 7.61 -13.34
N GLY A 328 5.53 6.41 -13.92
CA GLY A 328 6.61 5.43 -14.00
C GLY A 328 7.00 4.81 -12.65
N ASN A 329 6.17 4.99 -11.61
CA ASN A 329 6.43 4.48 -10.27
C ASN A 329 5.15 3.89 -9.63
N ASP A 330 5.32 2.84 -8.80
CA ASP A 330 4.24 2.16 -8.05
C ASP A 330 4.18 2.66 -6.59
N GLU A 331 4.22 3.99 -6.40
CA GLU A 331 4.15 4.60 -5.07
C GLU A 331 2.70 4.83 -4.60
N THR A 332 1.75 4.89 -5.53
CA THR A 332 0.34 5.12 -5.20
C THR A 332 -0.33 3.85 -4.70
N THR A 333 -0.96 3.92 -3.54
CA THR A 333 -1.66 2.78 -2.94
C THR A 333 -3.17 3.01 -2.96
N GLY A 334 -3.91 2.04 -3.48
CA GLY A 334 -5.36 1.94 -3.35
C GLY A 334 -5.75 1.31 -2.02
N ILE A 335 -6.78 1.82 -1.37
CA ILE A 335 -7.33 1.26 -0.12
C ILE A 335 -8.84 1.22 -0.25
N ILE A 336 -9.45 0.06 -0.01
CA ILE A 336 -10.91 -0.10 0.09
C ILE A 336 -11.22 -0.52 1.51
N THR A 337 -12.02 0.25 2.23
CA THR A 337 -12.33 0.01 3.65
C THR A 337 -13.73 0.48 4.02
N THR A 338 -14.16 0.19 5.25
CA THR A 338 -15.45 0.60 5.78
C THR A 338 -15.36 1.92 6.56
N PRO A 339 -16.47 2.68 6.67
CA PRO A 339 -16.53 3.86 7.54
C PRO A 339 -16.22 3.54 9.01
N GLU A 340 -16.54 2.34 9.47
CA GLU A 340 -16.26 1.90 10.83
C GLU A 340 -14.77 1.78 11.10
N ILE A 341 -14.03 1.10 10.20
CA ILE A 341 -12.59 0.91 10.34
C ILE A 341 -11.84 2.24 10.21
N MET A 342 -12.28 3.13 9.30
CA MET A 342 -11.72 4.48 9.21
C MET A 342 -11.92 5.28 10.51
N SER A 343 -13.02 5.07 11.23
CA SER A 343 -13.32 5.80 12.47
C SER A 343 -12.53 5.34 13.70
N VAL A 344 -11.66 4.33 13.56
CA VAL A 344 -10.83 3.82 14.65
C VAL A 344 -9.73 4.81 14.98
N ASN A 345 -9.72 5.28 16.24
CA ASN A 345 -8.80 6.30 16.75
C ASN A 345 -7.46 5.75 17.25
N ASP A 346 -7.03 4.58 16.77
CA ASP A 346 -5.75 3.96 17.09
C ASP A 346 -4.90 3.84 15.82
N ASP A 347 -3.71 4.44 15.82
CA ASP A 347 -2.84 4.50 14.64
C ASP A 347 -2.33 3.12 14.20
N GLN A 348 -2.24 2.14 15.11
CA GLN A 348 -1.80 0.78 14.78
C GLN A 348 -2.94 -0.06 14.17
N LEU A 349 -4.19 0.30 14.46
CA LEU A 349 -5.37 -0.43 14.00
C LEU A 349 -6.09 0.28 12.84
N ASN A 350 -5.84 1.57 12.63
CA ASN A 350 -6.38 2.31 11.51
C ASN A 350 -5.54 2.03 10.25
N PRO A 351 -6.06 1.27 9.27
CA PRO A 351 -5.27 0.81 8.13
C PRO A 351 -4.82 1.96 7.22
N ILE A 352 -5.55 3.06 7.19
CA ILE A 352 -5.20 4.22 6.35
C ILE A 352 -3.97 4.92 6.95
N ILE A 353 -4.01 5.23 8.25
CA ILE A 353 -2.88 5.85 8.95
C ILE A 353 -1.66 4.93 8.93
N TYR A 354 -1.87 3.66 9.26
CA TYR A 354 -0.83 2.65 9.24
C TYR A 354 -0.16 2.53 7.86
N ASN A 355 -0.96 2.51 6.77
CA ASN A 355 -0.44 2.44 5.41
C ASN A 355 0.27 3.74 4.98
N VAL A 356 -0.20 4.91 5.38
CA VAL A 356 0.52 6.18 5.10
C VAL A 356 1.93 6.16 5.71
N LEU A 357 2.07 5.59 6.90
CA LEU A 357 3.34 5.56 7.63
C LEU A 357 4.30 4.45 7.19
N THR A 358 3.75 3.26 6.91
CA THR A 358 4.55 2.04 6.70
C THR A 358 4.48 1.51 5.28
N ASP A 359 3.53 1.99 4.47
CA ASP A 359 3.15 1.46 3.16
C ASP A 359 2.70 -0.01 3.18
N ARG A 360 2.42 -0.56 4.37
CA ARG A 360 2.02 -1.95 4.61
C ARG A 360 0.51 -2.07 4.86
N ALA A 361 0.01 -3.30 4.75
CA ALA A 361 -1.22 -3.70 5.42
C ALA A 361 -0.95 -4.05 6.88
N ILE A 362 -1.97 -3.88 7.74
CA ILE A 362 -1.89 -4.16 9.19
C ILE A 362 -1.40 -5.59 9.44
N ILE A 363 -1.90 -6.54 8.64
CA ILE A 363 -1.41 -7.91 8.62
C ILE A 363 -0.76 -8.21 7.27
N SER A 364 0.10 -9.21 7.25
CA SER A 364 0.70 -9.67 6.00
C SER A 364 -0.27 -10.55 5.21
N SER A 365 -0.25 -10.43 3.88
CA SER A 365 -1.08 -11.22 2.96
C SER A 365 -0.68 -12.68 2.92
N SER A 366 0.61 -13.00 3.13
CA SER A 366 1.14 -14.37 3.07
C SER A 366 0.99 -15.14 4.38
N LEU A 367 0.30 -14.58 5.39
CA LEU A 367 -0.02 -15.32 6.61
C LEU A 367 -1.11 -16.38 6.31
N PRO A 368 -1.01 -17.59 6.88
CA PRO A 368 -2.00 -18.64 6.68
C PRO A 368 -3.41 -18.17 7.08
N SER A 369 -4.37 -18.35 6.17
CA SER A 369 -5.78 -17.93 6.35
C SER A 369 -6.58 -18.86 7.26
N THR A 370 -6.16 -20.12 7.38
CA THR A 370 -6.83 -21.19 8.15
C THR A 370 -6.56 -21.12 9.64
N ASN A 371 -5.60 -20.28 10.06
CA ASN A 371 -5.17 -20.23 11.46
C ASN A 371 -6.07 -19.26 12.25
N ASN A 372 -6.64 -19.71 13.37
CA ASN A 372 -7.45 -18.87 14.29
C ASN A 372 -6.71 -17.64 14.85
N ARG A 373 -5.39 -17.55 14.62
CA ARG A 373 -4.53 -16.42 14.99
C ARG A 373 -4.59 -15.26 13.99
N THR A 374 -5.08 -15.49 12.77
CA THR A 374 -5.14 -14.47 11.72
C THR A 374 -6.45 -13.69 11.85
N PRO A 375 -6.43 -12.37 12.10
CA PRO A 375 -7.65 -11.59 12.28
C PRO A 375 -8.40 -11.44 10.96
N GLN A 376 -9.74 -11.43 11.05
CA GLN A 376 -10.60 -11.09 9.93
C GLN A 376 -10.55 -9.58 9.69
N LEU A 377 -10.32 -9.16 8.45
CA LEU A 377 -10.25 -7.76 8.06
C LEU A 377 -11.33 -7.44 7.02
N SER A 378 -11.84 -6.21 7.08
CA SER A 378 -12.75 -5.66 6.07
C SER A 378 -12.07 -4.59 5.21
N THR A 379 -10.73 -4.60 5.17
CA THR A 379 -9.91 -3.65 4.39
C THR A 379 -9.05 -4.39 3.39
N THR A 380 -9.02 -3.88 2.17
CA THR A 380 -8.15 -4.37 1.09
C THR A 380 -7.20 -3.27 0.66
N ILE A 381 -5.92 -3.58 0.65
CA ILE A 381 -4.88 -2.72 0.08
C ILE A 381 -4.57 -3.20 -1.33
N ILE A 382 -4.48 -2.28 -2.27
CA ILE A 382 -4.31 -2.57 -3.69
C ILE A 382 -3.15 -1.75 -4.21
N LYS A 383 -2.25 -2.38 -4.95
CA LYS A 383 -1.21 -1.68 -5.73
C LYS A 383 -1.29 -2.12 -7.17
N LYS A 384 -0.78 -1.29 -8.09
CA LYS A 384 -0.53 -1.79 -9.45
C LYS A 384 0.41 -2.98 -9.36
N GLY A 385 1.41 -2.83 -8.48
CA GLY A 385 2.32 -3.86 -8.07
C GLY A 385 3.42 -4.11 -9.09
N VAL A 386 4.05 -5.26 -8.96
CA VAL A 386 5.23 -5.62 -9.74
C VAL A 386 4.88 -6.81 -10.60
N ASP A 387 5.38 -6.78 -11.83
CA ASP A 387 5.21 -7.90 -12.76
C ASP A 387 6.00 -9.10 -12.26
N VAL A 388 5.41 -10.28 -12.37
CA VAL A 388 5.99 -11.53 -11.88
C VAL A 388 6.00 -12.53 -13.01
N GLU A 389 7.16 -13.12 -13.24
CA GLU A 389 7.36 -14.20 -14.19
C GLU A 389 7.54 -15.50 -13.39
N ILE A 390 6.72 -16.49 -13.72
CA ILE A 390 6.76 -17.82 -13.10
C ILE A 390 7.13 -18.78 -14.22
N PHE A 391 8.18 -19.55 -13.98
CA PHE A 391 8.62 -20.60 -14.89
C PHE A 391 8.53 -21.93 -14.16
N ASP A 392 7.74 -22.85 -14.70
CA ASP A 392 7.63 -24.22 -14.26
C ASP A 392 7.75 -25.21 -15.43
N ALA A 393 7.61 -26.50 -15.12
CA ALA A 393 7.72 -27.55 -16.13
C ALA A 393 6.47 -27.66 -17.02
N ASP A 394 5.33 -27.08 -16.62
CA ASP A 394 4.07 -27.17 -17.36
C ASP A 394 4.00 -26.08 -18.44
N ASP A 395 4.61 -24.92 -18.17
CA ASP A 395 4.64 -23.74 -19.06
C ASP A 395 5.83 -23.73 -20.04
N TYR A 396 6.65 -24.78 -20.07
CA TYR A 396 7.89 -24.82 -20.87
C TYR A 396 7.97 -26.02 -21.81
N ASP A 397 8.07 -25.75 -23.12
CA ASP A 397 8.01 -26.77 -24.19
C ASP A 397 9.18 -27.77 -24.20
N LYS A 398 10.34 -27.38 -23.66
CA LYS A 398 11.56 -28.21 -23.67
C LYS A 398 11.78 -28.87 -22.30
N LYS A 399 12.80 -29.73 -22.18
CA LYS A 399 13.23 -30.23 -20.86
C LYS A 399 13.51 -29.05 -19.93
N PHE A 400 12.72 -28.92 -18.87
CA PHE A 400 12.81 -27.83 -17.92
C PHE A 400 14.13 -27.93 -17.15
N THR A 401 15.10 -27.10 -17.56
CA THR A 401 16.43 -27.03 -16.96
C THR A 401 16.90 -25.58 -16.95
N LEU A 402 17.75 -25.22 -15.98
CA LEU A 402 18.22 -23.85 -15.84
C LEU A 402 18.98 -23.35 -17.08
N HIS A 403 19.81 -24.22 -17.65
CA HIS A 403 20.59 -23.88 -18.83
C HIS A 403 19.70 -23.60 -20.03
N ASN A 404 18.58 -24.32 -20.19
CA ASN A 404 17.63 -24.05 -21.25
C ASN A 404 16.93 -22.70 -21.04
N LEU A 405 16.56 -22.36 -19.79
CA LEU A 405 16.01 -21.05 -19.45
C LEU A 405 16.98 -19.90 -19.75
N PHE A 406 18.28 -20.10 -19.51
CA PHE A 406 19.32 -19.13 -19.85
C PHE A 406 19.54 -19.02 -21.36
N ASN A 407 19.58 -20.15 -22.07
CA ASN A 407 19.84 -20.19 -23.51
C ASN A 407 18.69 -19.57 -24.32
N ASP A 408 17.46 -19.76 -23.86
CA ASP A 408 16.26 -19.18 -24.50
C ASP A 408 16.06 -17.71 -24.11
N GLY A 409 16.91 -17.16 -23.22
CA GLY A 409 16.86 -15.76 -22.81
C GLY A 409 15.70 -15.40 -21.88
N LEU A 410 14.99 -16.40 -21.33
CA LEU A 410 13.91 -16.21 -20.37
C LEU A 410 14.45 -15.77 -19.00
N VAL A 411 15.63 -16.26 -18.63
CA VAL A 411 16.31 -15.86 -17.40
C VAL A 411 17.71 -15.34 -17.71
N ASP A 412 18.01 -14.13 -17.24
CA ASP A 412 19.34 -13.52 -17.32
C ASP A 412 20.21 -14.05 -16.18
N LYS A 413 21.15 -14.93 -16.52
CA LYS A 413 22.13 -15.52 -15.59
C LYS A 413 22.89 -14.44 -14.81
N LYS A 414 23.28 -13.34 -15.46
CA LYS A 414 24.12 -12.30 -14.84
C LYS A 414 23.32 -11.51 -13.81
N ARG A 415 22.13 -11.04 -14.18
CA ARG A 415 21.25 -10.30 -13.25
C ARG A 415 20.83 -11.15 -12.07
N LEU A 416 20.54 -12.45 -12.29
CA LEU A 416 20.20 -13.36 -11.21
C LEU A 416 21.35 -13.52 -10.21
N VAL A 417 22.59 -13.69 -10.69
CA VAL A 417 23.77 -13.78 -9.81
C VAL A 417 23.99 -12.47 -9.05
N GLU A 418 23.86 -11.32 -9.71
CA GLU A 418 23.97 -10.01 -9.06
C GLU A 418 22.94 -9.82 -7.94
N LEU A 419 21.69 -10.23 -8.17
CA LEU A 419 20.62 -10.21 -7.15
C LEU A 419 20.94 -11.15 -5.98
N LEU A 420 21.40 -12.37 -6.24
CA LEU A 420 21.77 -13.32 -5.19
C LEU A 420 22.93 -12.79 -4.36
N ASP A 421 23.98 -12.30 -5.00
CA ASP A 421 25.13 -11.71 -4.32
C ASP A 421 24.73 -10.50 -3.45
N ASP A 422 23.89 -9.61 -3.97
CA ASP A 422 23.39 -8.46 -3.23
C ASP A 422 22.52 -8.89 -2.05
N SER A 423 21.53 -9.75 -2.26
CA SER A 423 20.57 -10.16 -1.23
C SER A 423 21.25 -10.88 -0.07
N PHE A 424 22.16 -11.81 -0.35
CA PHE A 424 22.85 -12.61 0.68
C PHE A 424 24.12 -11.94 1.23
N GLY A 425 24.64 -10.91 0.54
CA GLY A 425 25.85 -10.19 0.95
C GLY A 425 27.13 -11.00 0.86
N LYS A 426 27.14 -12.04 0.03
CA LYS A 426 28.26 -12.97 -0.19
C LYS A 426 28.34 -13.35 -1.66
N LYS A 427 29.51 -13.77 -2.13
CA LYS A 427 29.69 -14.25 -3.50
C LYS A 427 29.23 -15.70 -3.65
N LEU A 428 28.35 -15.92 -4.61
CA LEU A 428 27.88 -17.25 -5.02
C LEU A 428 28.98 -18.03 -5.75
N ASP A 429 29.11 -19.31 -5.44
CA ASP A 429 29.94 -20.22 -6.24
C ASP A 429 29.14 -20.71 -7.45
N VAL A 430 29.20 -19.92 -8.54
CA VAL A 430 28.24 -19.96 -9.64
C VAL A 430 28.17 -21.33 -10.33
N ASP A 431 29.31 -21.86 -10.78
CA ASP A 431 29.32 -23.07 -11.61
C ASP A 431 28.87 -24.32 -10.83
N PRO A 432 29.45 -24.63 -9.64
CA PRO A 432 29.00 -25.80 -8.86
C PRO A 432 27.54 -25.69 -8.42
N TYR A 433 27.06 -24.47 -8.17
CA TYR A 433 25.68 -24.24 -7.76
C TYR A 433 24.69 -24.49 -8.90
N PHE A 434 24.93 -23.91 -10.07
CA PHE A 434 24.03 -24.05 -11.21
C PHE A 434 24.05 -25.46 -11.78
N ASP A 435 25.20 -26.14 -11.79
CA ASP A 435 25.28 -27.55 -12.20
C ASP A 435 24.45 -28.46 -11.28
N ARG A 436 24.47 -28.22 -9.97
CA ARG A 436 23.67 -28.98 -8.99
C ARG A 436 22.18 -28.86 -9.26
N ILE A 437 21.68 -27.63 -9.49
CA ILE A 437 20.24 -27.40 -9.60
C ILE A 437 19.71 -27.68 -11.00
N ASN A 438 20.55 -27.65 -12.04
CA ASN A 438 20.12 -27.62 -13.43
C ASN A 438 19.03 -28.62 -13.81
N GLU A 439 19.13 -29.87 -13.36
CA GLU A 439 18.17 -30.93 -13.72
C GLU A 439 17.03 -31.09 -12.71
N ASN A 440 17.13 -30.46 -11.55
CA ASN A 440 16.23 -30.64 -10.42
C ASN A 440 15.38 -29.40 -10.13
N ILE A 441 15.28 -28.43 -11.05
CA ILE A 441 14.44 -27.26 -10.82
C ILE A 441 12.97 -27.64 -10.86
N ALA A 442 12.24 -27.12 -9.88
CA ALA A 442 10.80 -27.24 -9.79
C ALA A 442 10.12 -26.01 -10.36
N THR A 443 10.51 -24.83 -9.88
CA THR A 443 9.94 -23.55 -10.28
C THR A 443 10.96 -22.45 -10.06
N VAL A 444 11.00 -21.49 -10.99
CA VAL A 444 11.76 -20.24 -10.85
C VAL A 444 10.76 -19.09 -10.90
N VAL A 445 10.81 -18.22 -9.89
CA VAL A 445 9.98 -17.01 -9.84
C VAL A 445 10.92 -15.81 -9.91
N ILE A 446 10.67 -14.91 -10.85
CA ILE A 446 11.39 -13.65 -11.02
C ILE A 446 10.40 -12.51 -10.88
N VAL A 447 10.74 -11.50 -10.08
CA VAL A 447 9.85 -10.37 -9.83
C VAL A 447 10.51 -9.06 -10.24
N GLY A 448 9.77 -8.29 -11.02
CA GLY A 448 10.18 -7.00 -11.57
C GLY A 448 11.44 -7.13 -12.42
N ASP A 449 12.27 -6.09 -12.39
CA ASP A 449 13.59 -6.13 -13.03
C ASP A 449 14.62 -6.75 -12.08
N TYR A 450 14.44 -8.02 -11.74
CA TYR A 450 15.27 -8.76 -10.76
C TYR A 450 15.30 -8.08 -9.39
N ASP A 451 14.17 -7.51 -8.97
CA ASP A 451 14.00 -6.92 -7.63
C ASP A 451 13.83 -8.00 -6.55
N GLY A 452 13.36 -9.19 -6.95
CA GLY A 452 13.33 -10.39 -6.13
C GLY A 452 13.28 -11.65 -6.98
N ALA A 453 13.71 -12.77 -6.41
CA ALA A 453 13.69 -14.07 -7.06
C ALA A 453 13.52 -15.20 -6.04
N ALA A 454 12.84 -16.26 -6.47
CA ALA A 454 12.79 -17.52 -5.74
C ALA A 454 13.15 -18.70 -6.66
N ILE A 455 13.95 -19.62 -6.14
CA ILE A 455 14.36 -20.84 -6.82
C ILE A 455 13.94 -22.02 -5.96
N ILE A 456 13.12 -22.88 -6.53
CA ILE A 456 12.61 -24.09 -5.89
C ILE A 456 13.17 -25.29 -6.65
N THR A 457 13.70 -26.26 -5.92
CA THR A 457 14.22 -27.51 -6.46
C THR A 457 13.44 -28.71 -5.95
N TRP A 458 13.42 -29.77 -6.76
CA TRP A 458 12.97 -31.08 -6.39
C TRP A 458 14.13 -31.84 -5.76
N GLU A 459 14.02 -32.14 -4.47
CA GLU A 459 14.99 -32.92 -3.73
C GLU A 459 14.39 -34.30 -3.41
N TYR A 460 15.25 -35.31 -3.34
CA TYR A 460 14.84 -36.71 -3.19
C TYR A 460 15.39 -37.28 -1.89
N SER A 461 14.53 -37.90 -1.10
CA SER A 461 14.90 -38.68 0.09
C SER A 461 14.01 -39.90 0.18
N GLU A 462 14.62 -41.08 0.36
CA GLU A 462 13.92 -42.37 0.44
C GLU A 462 12.93 -42.66 -0.72
N GLY A 463 13.20 -42.11 -1.92
CA GLY A 463 12.35 -42.25 -3.11
C GLY A 463 11.18 -41.25 -3.19
N ASP A 464 10.95 -40.46 -2.14
CA ASP A 464 9.94 -39.40 -2.12
C ASP A 464 10.52 -38.11 -2.74
N LYS A 465 9.73 -37.44 -3.57
CA LYS A 465 10.07 -36.17 -4.22
C LYS A 465 9.48 -35.02 -3.41
N ILE A 466 10.32 -34.10 -2.94
CA ILE A 466 9.93 -33.01 -2.02
C ILE A 466 10.37 -31.65 -2.59
N ALA A 467 9.48 -30.65 -2.58
CA ALA A 467 9.82 -29.31 -3.01
C ALA A 467 10.64 -28.58 -1.93
N TYR A 468 11.80 -28.06 -2.31
CA TYR A 468 12.71 -27.34 -1.44
C TYR A 468 12.97 -25.94 -1.98
N LEU A 469 12.67 -24.91 -1.17
CA LEU A 469 12.98 -23.52 -1.48
C LEU A 469 14.48 -23.29 -1.21
N ASP A 470 15.26 -23.30 -2.28
CA ASP A 470 16.71 -23.23 -2.23
C ASP A 470 17.23 -21.78 -2.15
N LYS A 471 16.60 -20.86 -2.88
CA LYS A 471 16.90 -19.43 -2.79
C LYS A 471 15.61 -18.63 -2.67
N PHE A 472 15.62 -17.70 -1.73
CA PHE A 472 14.63 -16.64 -1.59
C PHE A 472 15.40 -15.34 -1.43
N ALA A 473 15.44 -14.54 -2.50
CA ALA A 473 16.30 -13.38 -2.62
C ALA A 473 15.49 -12.12 -2.94
N ILE A 474 15.83 -11.03 -2.25
CA ILE A 474 15.23 -9.72 -2.47
C ILE A 474 16.37 -8.70 -2.45
N ALA A 475 16.41 -7.82 -3.45
CA ALA A 475 17.44 -6.78 -3.53
C ALA A 475 17.45 -5.92 -2.25
N LYS A 476 18.63 -5.58 -1.72
CA LYS A 476 18.75 -4.85 -0.44
C LYS A 476 18.00 -3.52 -0.42
N LYS A 477 17.94 -2.84 -1.57
CA LYS A 477 17.13 -1.62 -1.77
C LYS A 477 15.64 -1.83 -1.44
N ASN A 478 15.14 -3.03 -1.68
CA ASN A 478 13.74 -3.41 -1.51
C ASN A 478 13.51 -4.28 -0.26
N GLN A 479 14.56 -4.69 0.44
CA GLN A 479 14.44 -5.45 1.69
C GLN A 479 13.79 -4.59 2.79
N GLY A 480 12.64 -5.04 3.25
CA GLY A 480 11.80 -4.32 4.21
C GLY A 480 10.80 -3.36 3.56
N LEU A 481 10.78 -3.25 2.24
CA LEU A 481 9.60 -2.70 1.56
C LEU A 481 8.43 -3.70 1.70
N PRO A 482 7.22 -3.22 2.02
CA PRO A 482 6.02 -4.04 2.10
C PRO A 482 5.69 -4.75 0.80
N GLY A 483 5.09 -5.95 0.91
CA GLY A 483 4.40 -6.60 -0.20
C GLY A 483 5.28 -7.55 -1.00
N LEU A 484 6.50 -7.15 -1.43
CA LEU A 484 7.27 -7.95 -2.39
C LEU A 484 7.61 -9.37 -1.89
N ALA A 485 8.12 -9.48 -0.67
CA ALA A 485 8.41 -10.78 -0.05
C ALA A 485 7.14 -11.64 0.09
N ASP A 486 6.04 -11.00 0.46
CA ASP A 486 4.77 -11.68 0.70
C ASP A 486 4.14 -12.14 -0.64
N VAL A 487 4.28 -11.34 -1.72
CA VAL A 487 3.85 -11.69 -3.08
C VAL A 487 4.62 -12.92 -3.57
N ILE A 488 5.96 -12.90 -3.50
CA ILE A 488 6.79 -14.05 -3.90
C ILE A 488 6.39 -15.29 -3.08
N PHE A 489 6.24 -15.16 -1.78
CA PHE A 489 5.90 -16.30 -0.93
C PHE A 489 4.49 -16.83 -1.18
N LYS A 490 3.52 -15.97 -1.47
CA LYS A 490 2.17 -16.38 -1.88
C LYS A 490 2.22 -17.21 -3.17
N ILE A 491 2.99 -16.75 -4.16
CA ILE A 491 3.19 -17.49 -5.41
C ILE A 491 3.81 -18.86 -5.16
N ILE A 492 4.87 -18.92 -4.35
CA ILE A 492 5.53 -20.19 -4.00
C ILE A 492 4.52 -21.18 -3.39
N LEU A 493 3.63 -20.71 -2.50
CA LEU A 493 2.60 -21.55 -1.88
C LEU A 493 1.51 -21.98 -2.87
N GLN A 494 1.17 -21.14 -3.85
CA GLN A 494 0.21 -21.48 -4.90
C GLN A 494 0.79 -22.51 -5.88
N SER A 495 2.08 -22.41 -6.22
CA SER A 495 2.77 -23.38 -7.09
C SER A 495 3.04 -24.71 -6.38
N HIS A 496 3.34 -24.69 -5.08
CA HIS A 496 3.65 -25.89 -4.28
C HIS A 496 2.78 -25.98 -3.00
N PRO A 497 1.46 -26.18 -3.13
CA PRO A 497 0.53 -26.14 -1.99
C PRO A 497 0.64 -27.37 -1.08
N VAL A 498 1.06 -28.52 -1.64
CA VAL A 498 1.05 -29.81 -0.94
C VAL A 498 2.12 -29.86 0.16
N GLU A 499 3.37 -29.58 -0.19
CA GLU A 499 4.53 -29.74 0.69
C GLU A 499 5.68 -28.85 0.22
N LEU A 500 6.20 -28.01 1.12
CA LEU A 500 7.35 -27.14 0.86
C LEU A 500 8.25 -27.07 2.10
N ILE A 501 9.55 -27.26 1.89
CA ILE A 501 10.56 -27.15 2.94
C ILE A 501 11.63 -26.11 2.59
N TRP A 502 12.24 -25.51 3.62
CA TRP A 502 13.38 -24.61 3.44
C TRP A 502 14.26 -24.59 4.69
N ARG A 503 15.52 -24.18 4.51
CA ARG A 503 16.44 -23.97 5.61
C ARG A 503 16.89 -22.51 5.69
N SER A 504 17.22 -22.08 6.89
CA SER A 504 17.76 -20.75 7.16
C SER A 504 18.81 -20.83 8.27
N ARG A 505 19.78 -19.92 8.27
CA ARG A 505 20.76 -19.82 9.36
C ARG A 505 20.06 -19.48 10.67
N LYS A 506 20.49 -20.07 11.79
CA LYS A 506 19.91 -19.77 13.13
C LYS A 506 19.93 -18.27 13.46
N THR A 507 20.97 -17.55 13.04
CA THR A 507 21.19 -16.12 13.27
C THR A 507 20.47 -15.20 12.29
N ASN A 508 19.76 -15.74 11.28
CA ASN A 508 19.10 -14.93 10.27
C ASN A 508 17.94 -14.11 10.89
N PRO A 509 17.95 -12.76 10.78
CA PRO A 509 16.86 -11.92 11.31
C PRO A 509 15.50 -12.22 10.66
N VAL A 510 15.47 -12.75 9.44
CA VAL A 510 14.24 -13.12 8.72
C VAL A 510 13.53 -14.32 9.35
N ASN A 511 14.19 -15.08 10.24
CA ASN A 511 13.58 -16.25 10.87
C ASN A 511 12.25 -15.93 11.57
N LYS A 512 12.09 -14.75 12.17
CA LYS A 512 10.81 -14.33 12.77
C LYS A 512 9.68 -14.31 11.74
N TRP A 513 9.95 -13.82 10.53
CA TRP A 513 8.99 -13.78 9.42
C TRP A 513 8.66 -15.18 8.90
N TYR A 514 9.64 -16.09 8.82
CA TYR A 514 9.41 -17.50 8.48
C TYR A 514 8.56 -18.24 9.52
N PHE A 515 8.80 -17.97 10.81
CA PHE A 515 8.05 -18.57 11.91
C PHE A 515 6.55 -18.28 11.87
N GLU A 516 6.17 -17.09 11.39
CA GLU A 516 4.77 -16.70 11.27
C GLU A 516 4.05 -17.42 10.11
N ARG A 517 4.81 -18.02 9.19
CA ARG A 517 4.30 -18.63 7.94
C ARG A 517 4.44 -20.14 7.88
N CYS A 518 5.33 -20.74 8.67
CA CYS A 518 5.52 -22.18 8.67
C CYS A 518 4.43 -22.90 9.48
N CYS A 519 4.11 -24.13 9.09
CA CYS A 519 3.34 -25.07 9.91
C CYS A 519 4.18 -25.58 11.10
N GLY A 520 5.49 -25.70 10.90
CA GLY A 520 6.43 -26.05 11.96
C GLY A 520 7.88 -25.79 11.58
N CYS A 521 8.75 -25.94 12.58
CA CYS A 521 10.18 -25.82 12.40
C CYS A 521 10.91 -26.88 13.24
N MET A 522 12.12 -27.22 12.83
CA MET A 522 13.05 -28.01 13.62
C MET A 522 14.44 -27.40 13.57
N SER A 523 15.27 -27.78 14.53
CA SER A 523 16.69 -27.43 14.52
C SER A 523 17.44 -28.40 15.42
N ALA A 524 18.49 -29.03 14.88
CA ALA A 524 19.39 -29.83 15.70
C ALA A 524 20.29 -28.90 16.55
N PRO A 525 20.65 -29.27 17.80
CA PRO A 525 21.51 -28.44 18.64
C PRO A 525 22.86 -28.12 17.99
N GLU A 526 23.50 -29.16 17.44
CA GLU A 526 24.81 -29.12 16.76
C GLU A 526 24.75 -28.39 15.40
N SER A 527 23.58 -28.31 14.77
CA SER A 527 23.45 -27.72 13.44
C SER A 527 23.44 -26.20 13.48
N GLN A 528 23.98 -25.58 12.44
CA GLN A 528 23.92 -24.14 12.19
C GLN A 528 22.61 -23.71 11.49
N TRP A 529 21.78 -24.68 11.11
CA TRP A 529 20.55 -24.50 10.34
C TRP A 529 19.31 -24.62 11.22
N LYS A 530 18.28 -23.90 10.80
CA LYS A 530 16.89 -24.06 11.22
C LYS A 530 16.09 -24.42 9.98
N ILE A 531 15.34 -25.50 10.07
CA ILE A 531 14.53 -26.04 8.99
C ILE A 531 13.09 -25.67 9.26
N PHE A 532 12.39 -25.21 8.23
CA PHE A 532 11.00 -24.84 8.26
C PHE A 532 10.25 -25.64 7.20
N TYR A 533 8.98 -25.92 7.48
CA TYR A 533 8.12 -26.64 6.55
C TYR A 533 6.68 -26.10 6.59
N THR A 534 6.00 -26.22 5.46
CA THR A 534 4.61 -25.82 5.26
C THR A 534 3.94 -26.71 4.21
N GLY A 535 2.61 -26.66 4.12
CA GLY A 535 1.83 -27.38 3.11
C GLY A 535 0.53 -27.98 3.66
N GLU A 536 -0.42 -28.23 2.76
CA GLU A 536 -1.75 -28.77 3.08
C GLU A 536 -1.71 -30.11 3.82
N ILE A 537 -0.64 -30.89 3.64
CA ILE A 537 -0.44 -32.16 4.34
C ILE A 537 -0.40 -32.00 5.86
N PHE A 538 -0.17 -30.79 6.37
CA PHE A 538 -0.10 -30.47 7.79
C PHE A 538 -1.39 -29.84 8.36
N ASP A 539 -2.33 -29.41 7.52
CA ASP A 539 -3.60 -28.81 7.95
C ASP A 539 -4.61 -29.87 8.44
N LYS A 540 -4.44 -31.12 8.01
CA LYS A 540 -5.19 -32.26 8.57
C LYS A 540 -4.61 -32.60 9.93
N LYS A 541 -5.36 -32.27 11.00
CA LYS A 541 -5.13 -32.62 12.43
C LYS A 541 -3.82 -33.38 12.65
N ILE A 542 -2.76 -32.63 12.92
CA ILE A 542 -1.48 -33.15 13.42
C ILE A 542 -1.79 -34.10 14.59
N ASP A 543 -1.58 -35.40 14.42
CA ASP A 543 -1.78 -36.39 15.49
C ASP A 543 -0.60 -36.28 16.47
N ARG A 544 -0.63 -35.24 17.31
CA ARG A 544 0.50 -34.91 18.18
C ARG A 544 0.68 -35.90 19.34
N PHE A 545 -0.26 -36.80 19.61
CA PHE A 545 -0.15 -37.74 20.73
C PHE A 545 -1.03 -38.99 20.59
N LYS A 546 -0.62 -39.98 19.79
CA LYS A 546 -1.04 -41.39 20.00
C LYS A 546 0.12 -42.37 19.90
N LYS A 547 0.98 -42.35 20.92
CA LYS A 547 1.87 -43.48 21.28
C LYS A 547 1.13 -44.73 21.79
N LYS A 548 -0.21 -44.81 21.66
CA LYS A 548 -1.03 -45.97 22.05
C LYS A 548 -2.17 -46.19 21.07
N ARG A 549 -1.88 -46.82 19.93
CA ARG A 549 -2.69 -47.88 19.31
C ARG A 549 -1.94 -48.39 18.08
N LYS A 550 -1.17 -49.46 18.28
CA LYS A 550 -0.83 -50.40 17.21
C LYS A 550 -2.16 -50.99 16.71
N SER A 551 -2.60 -50.56 15.53
CA SER A 551 -3.25 -51.36 14.48
C SER A 551 -4.12 -50.45 13.60
N TYR A 552 -3.92 -50.60 12.28
CA TYR A 552 -4.61 -49.91 11.17
C TYR A 552 -4.16 -48.47 10.92
N LEU A 553 -3.08 -48.33 10.14
CA LEU A 553 -2.82 -47.11 9.37
C LEU A 553 -3.97 -46.96 8.35
N GLU A 554 -4.80 -45.94 8.54
CA GLU A 554 -5.65 -45.43 7.47
C GLU A 554 -4.74 -44.84 6.38
N SER A 555 -4.98 -45.23 5.12
CA SER A 555 -4.32 -44.68 3.94
C SER A 555 -4.57 -43.17 3.85
N GLY A 556 -3.63 -42.36 4.31
CA GLY A 556 -3.73 -40.90 4.31
C GLY A 556 -3.20 -40.19 5.55
N THR A 557 -2.73 -40.92 6.58
CA THR A 557 -2.06 -40.32 7.74
C THR A 557 -0.56 -40.13 7.49
N VAL A 558 -0.11 -38.86 7.44
CA VAL A 558 1.30 -38.50 7.23
C VAL A 558 2.11 -38.89 8.48
N ASN A 559 3.13 -39.73 8.31
CA ASN A 559 4.07 -40.03 9.38
C ASN A 559 5.04 -38.85 9.56
N ILE A 560 4.73 -37.99 10.53
CA ILE A 560 5.50 -36.79 10.83
C ILE A 560 6.95 -37.14 11.15
N ASP A 561 7.20 -38.16 11.99
CA ASP A 561 8.57 -38.52 12.38
C ASP A 561 9.41 -38.91 11.15
N LYS A 562 8.83 -39.70 10.23
CA LYS A 562 9.48 -40.03 8.94
C LYS A 562 9.80 -38.77 8.14
N LYS A 563 8.82 -37.89 7.95
CA LYS A 563 8.99 -36.63 7.21
C LYS A 563 10.06 -35.73 7.82
N LEU A 564 10.09 -35.63 9.15
CA LEU A 564 11.09 -34.84 9.85
C LEU A 564 12.52 -35.39 9.62
N HIS A 565 12.69 -36.71 9.57
CA HIS A 565 13.98 -37.31 9.22
C HIS A 565 14.38 -37.00 7.77
N GLN A 566 13.47 -37.13 6.81
CA GLN A 566 13.71 -36.79 5.41
C GLN A 566 14.10 -35.31 5.23
N TYR A 567 13.42 -34.40 5.94
CA TYR A 567 13.74 -32.97 5.87
C TYR A 567 15.12 -32.66 6.43
N SER A 568 15.51 -33.33 7.53
CA SER A 568 16.84 -33.18 8.10
C SER A 568 17.92 -33.69 7.14
N GLU A 569 17.67 -34.83 6.47
CA GLU A 569 18.60 -35.39 5.49
C GLU A 569 18.82 -34.41 4.32
N ILE A 570 17.74 -33.92 3.72
CA ILE A 570 17.82 -32.96 2.60
C ILE A 570 18.49 -31.66 3.04
N CYS A 571 18.00 -31.04 4.11
CA CYS A 571 18.45 -29.71 4.51
C CYS A 571 19.88 -29.69 5.08
N GLU A 572 20.36 -30.77 5.70
CA GLU A 572 21.76 -30.87 6.15
C GLU A 572 22.69 -31.36 5.03
N GLY A 573 22.19 -32.21 4.12
CA GLY A 573 22.97 -32.79 3.03
C GLY A 573 23.35 -31.80 1.92
N ILE A 574 22.54 -30.74 1.69
CA ILE A 574 22.85 -29.75 0.66
C ILE A 574 24.05 -28.89 1.07
N THR A 575 25.11 -28.91 0.27
CA THR A 575 26.30 -28.08 0.51
C THR A 575 25.99 -26.58 0.42
N PRO A 576 26.60 -25.73 1.27
CA PRO A 576 26.40 -24.28 1.17
C PRO A 576 26.93 -23.73 -0.15
N SER A 577 26.10 -22.98 -0.88
CA SER A 577 26.45 -22.42 -2.20
C SER A 577 27.20 -21.08 -2.17
N PHE A 578 27.37 -20.48 -0.98
CA PHE A 578 28.05 -19.20 -0.79
C PHE A 578 29.35 -19.42 -0.02
N LYS A 579 30.44 -18.81 -0.49
CA LYS A 579 31.76 -18.84 0.16
C LYS A 579 31.83 -17.92 1.37
#